data_AF-A0A9E0CW90-F1
#
_entry.id   AF-A0A9E0CW90-F1
#
_cell.length_a   1.000
_cell.length_b   1.000
_cell.length_c   1.000
_cell.angle_alpha   90.00
_cell.angle_beta   90.00
_cell.angle_gamma   90.00
#
_symmetry.space_group_name_H-M   'P 1'
#
loop_
_entity.id
_entity.type
_entity.pdbx_description
1 polymer ?
#
loop_
_entity_poly.entity_id
_entity_poly.type
_entity_poly.pdbx_seq_one_letter_code
_entity_poly.pdbx_strand_id
1 'polypeptide(L)'
;FIVRYLLEKADNTEQAVSLLMGLPVSSNCNILLADKKGNMVVVECTPILKKVRAAEIFENGSIVCTVNSFTSDEMKPYDDAKGNDYDSHRRYRTVLDSFSSERIKDEYIETTEHLLKGDYGFMCQYDDEPDFETVWSSIFDLDSLVIYRAEGDPRKKKFVTDNRLHDLIRRG
;
A
#
# COMPACT_ATOMS: atom_id res chain seq x y z
N PHE A 1 -16.54 1.14 3.27
CA PHE A 1 -16.91 1.39 4.69
C PHE A 1 -15.69 1.38 5.60
N ILE A 2 -14.92 0.27 5.67
CA ILE A 2 -13.75 0.11 6.57
C ILE A 2 -12.82 1.33 6.56
N VAL A 3 -12.31 1.72 5.38
CA VAL A 3 -11.37 2.86 5.24
C VAL A 3 -11.91 4.14 5.89
N ARG A 4 -13.15 4.52 5.56
CA ARG A 4 -13.80 5.70 6.14
C ARG A 4 -13.96 5.58 7.65
N TYR A 5 -14.43 4.43 8.13
CA TYR A 5 -14.63 4.20 9.57
C TYR A 5 -13.31 4.35 10.34
N LEU A 6 -12.22 3.76 9.84
CA LEU A 6 -10.91 3.84 10.49
C LEU A 6 -10.37 5.28 10.46
N LEU A 7 -10.44 5.97 9.31
CA LEU A 7 -10.00 7.36 9.20
C LEU A 7 -10.79 8.33 10.09
N GLU A 8 -12.06 8.04 10.40
CA GLU A 8 -12.89 8.87 11.28
C GLU A 8 -12.76 8.54 12.78
N LYS A 9 -12.22 7.36 13.13
CA LYS A 9 -12.30 6.81 14.51
C LYS A 9 -10.96 6.45 15.14
N ALA A 10 -9.90 6.30 14.35
CA ALA A 10 -8.58 5.93 14.85
C ALA A 10 -7.61 7.12 14.75
N ASP A 11 -6.82 7.32 15.81
CA ASP A 11 -5.76 8.33 15.84
C ASP A 11 -4.40 7.80 15.36
N ASN A 12 -4.22 6.47 15.36
CA ASN A 12 -2.98 5.78 15.02
C ASN A 12 -3.25 4.33 14.56
N THR A 13 -2.20 3.67 14.08
CA THR A 13 -2.27 2.30 13.58
C THR A 13 -2.74 1.30 14.64
N GLU A 14 -2.30 1.42 15.91
CA GLU A 14 -2.70 0.48 16.95
C GLU A 14 -4.20 0.55 17.24
N GLN A 15 -4.75 1.76 17.34
CA GLN A 15 -6.19 1.96 17.48
C GLN A 15 -6.95 1.47 16.25
N ALA A 16 -6.45 1.76 15.04
CA ALA A 16 -7.07 1.32 13.79
C ALA A 16 -7.14 -0.21 13.69
N VAL A 17 -6.08 -0.91 14.08
CA VAL A 17 -6.05 -2.38 14.17
C VAL A 17 -7.09 -2.87 15.18
N SER A 18 -7.11 -2.31 16.40
CA SER A 18 -8.07 -2.71 17.44
C SER A 18 -9.53 -2.56 16.96
N LEU A 19 -9.85 -1.43 16.34
CA LEU A 19 -11.18 -1.17 15.77
C LEU A 19 -11.52 -2.14 14.63
N LEU A 20 -10.58 -2.40 13.72
CA LEU A 20 -10.79 -3.32 12.60
C LEU A 20 -10.97 -4.77 13.05
N MET A 21 -10.23 -5.21 14.07
CA MET A 21 -10.35 -6.56 14.61
C MET A 21 -11.76 -6.83 15.15
N GLY A 22 -12.35 -5.85 15.84
CA GLY A 22 -13.73 -5.92 16.35
C GLY A 22 -14.82 -5.68 15.30
N LEU A 23 -14.49 -5.15 14.12
CA LEU A 23 -15.46 -4.80 13.09
C LEU A 23 -15.82 -6.04 12.23
N PRO A 24 -17.11 -6.42 12.08
CA PRO A 24 -17.51 -7.42 11.12
C PRO A 24 -17.17 -6.98 9.68
N VAL A 25 -16.57 -7.87 8.91
CA VAL A 25 -16.22 -7.63 7.50
C VAL A 25 -16.96 -8.66 6.66
N SER A 26 -17.50 -8.27 5.51
CA SER A 26 -18.29 -9.16 4.65
C SER A 26 -17.58 -9.58 3.36
N SER A 27 -16.36 -9.08 3.14
CA SER A 27 -15.59 -9.31 1.92
C SER A 27 -14.13 -9.61 2.24
N ASN A 28 -13.47 -10.36 1.38
CA ASN A 28 -12.03 -10.52 1.45
C ASN A 28 -11.35 -9.20 1.07
N CYS A 29 -10.39 -8.74 1.87
CA CYS A 29 -9.60 -7.55 1.55
C CYS A 29 -8.30 -7.47 2.36
N ASN A 30 -7.33 -6.76 1.81
CA ASN A 30 -6.13 -6.32 2.54
C ASN A 30 -6.26 -4.84 2.88
N ILE A 31 -6.04 -4.48 4.15
CA ILE A 31 -6.03 -3.09 4.62
C ILE A 31 -4.62 -2.75 5.12
N LEU A 32 -3.89 -1.95 4.36
CA LEU A 32 -2.61 -1.39 4.79
C LEU A 32 -2.87 -0.15 5.67
N LEU A 33 -2.27 -0.14 6.85
CA LEU A 33 -2.35 0.95 7.82
C LEU A 33 -0.95 1.45 8.10
N ALA A 34 -0.77 2.77 8.11
CA ALA A 34 0.47 3.43 8.48
C ALA A 34 0.17 4.73 9.24
N ASP A 35 1.07 5.17 10.11
CA ASP A 35 0.95 6.43 10.83
C ASP A 35 2.30 7.17 10.96
N LYS A 36 2.23 8.42 11.42
CA LYS A 36 3.39 9.33 11.57
C LYS A 36 4.43 8.90 12.61
N LYS A 37 4.18 7.84 13.39
CA LYS A 37 5.19 7.25 14.29
C LYS A 37 6.06 6.22 13.56
N GLY A 38 5.79 5.97 12.28
CA GLY A 38 6.48 4.95 11.48
C GLY A 38 5.90 3.55 11.66
N ASN A 39 4.81 3.40 12.44
CA ASN A 39 4.13 2.13 12.55
C ASN A 39 3.43 1.80 11.23
N MET A 40 3.60 0.57 10.75
CA MET A 40 2.96 0.10 9.53
C MET A 40 2.61 -1.39 9.63
N VAL A 41 1.40 -1.72 9.22
CA VAL A 41 0.86 -3.09 9.26
C VAL A 41 -0.11 -3.33 8.10
N VAL A 42 -0.31 -4.59 7.76
CA VAL A 42 -1.42 -5.01 6.89
C VAL A 42 -2.36 -5.90 7.67
N VAL A 43 -3.66 -5.64 7.57
CA VAL A 43 -4.69 -6.53 8.09
C VAL A 43 -5.37 -7.23 6.92
N GLU A 44 -5.11 -8.53 6.81
CA GLU A 44 -5.73 -9.42 5.84
C GLU A 44 -7.06 -9.89 6.42
N CYS A 45 -8.16 -9.61 5.74
CA CYS A 45 -9.52 -9.84 6.24
C CYS A 45 -10.28 -10.82 5.35
N THR A 46 -11.02 -11.73 5.98
CA THR A 46 -12.14 -12.48 5.41
C THR A 46 -13.37 -12.30 6.30
N PRO A 47 -14.55 -12.81 5.90
CA PRO A 47 -15.73 -12.78 6.77
C PRO A 47 -15.59 -13.54 8.09
N ILE A 48 -14.63 -14.46 8.19
CA ILE A 48 -14.49 -15.36 9.34
C ILE A 48 -13.16 -15.21 10.08
N LEU A 49 -12.14 -14.66 9.43
CA LEU A 49 -10.79 -14.57 9.97
C LEU A 49 -10.17 -13.22 9.61
N LYS A 50 -9.41 -12.65 10.54
CA LYS A 50 -8.53 -11.52 10.28
C LYS A 50 -7.13 -11.84 10.77
N LYS A 51 -6.12 -11.47 9.99
CA LYS A 51 -4.72 -11.65 10.33
C LYS A 51 -4.00 -10.31 10.22
N VAL A 52 -3.29 -9.94 11.29
CA VAL A 52 -2.39 -8.80 11.27
C VAL A 52 -1.01 -9.29 10.85
N ARG A 53 -0.42 -8.63 9.85
CA ARG A 53 0.95 -8.86 9.38
C ARG A 53 1.77 -7.60 9.62
N ALA A 54 2.87 -7.78 10.35
CA ALA A 54 3.84 -6.72 10.61
C ALA A 54 4.72 -6.46 9.37
N ALA A 55 5.45 -5.36 9.41
CA ALA A 55 6.50 -5.07 8.43
C ALA A 55 7.60 -6.14 8.45
N GLU A 56 8.16 -6.42 7.27
CA GLU A 56 9.39 -7.16 7.12
C GLU A 56 10.58 -6.26 7.48
N ILE A 57 11.53 -6.79 8.24
CA ILE A 57 12.70 -6.06 8.72
C ILE A 57 13.89 -6.43 7.84
N PHE A 58 14.58 -5.41 7.35
CA PHE A 58 15.82 -5.49 6.57
C PHE A 58 16.93 -4.69 7.29
N GLU A 59 18.18 -4.84 6.86
CA GLU A 59 19.31 -4.11 7.45
C GLU A 59 19.11 -2.59 7.41
N ASN A 60 18.48 -2.08 6.35
CA ASN A 60 18.33 -0.65 6.10
C ASN A 60 16.94 -0.09 6.43
N GLY A 61 16.11 -0.84 7.16
CA GLY A 61 14.78 -0.39 7.58
C GLY A 61 13.74 -1.48 7.52
N SER A 62 12.47 -1.11 7.45
CA SER A 62 11.36 -2.05 7.41
C SER A 62 10.34 -1.64 6.36
N ILE A 63 9.71 -2.64 5.74
CA ILE A 63 8.69 -2.42 4.70
C ILE A 63 7.51 -3.36 4.91
N VAL A 64 6.31 -2.86 4.62
CA VAL A 64 5.13 -3.70 4.47
C VAL A 64 4.55 -3.50 3.07
N CYS A 65 4.40 -4.59 2.32
CA CYS A 65 3.79 -4.57 0.99
C CYS A 65 2.53 -5.42 1.00
N THR A 66 1.45 -4.99 0.34
CA THR A 66 0.31 -5.86 0.04
C THR A 66 -0.13 -5.66 -1.39
N VAL A 67 -0.65 -6.73 -1.98
CA VAL A 67 -1.10 -6.83 -3.37
C VAL A 67 -2.51 -7.42 -3.39
N ASN A 68 -2.95 -7.95 -4.53
CA ASN A 68 -4.34 -8.39 -4.72
C ASN A 68 -4.62 -9.80 -4.18
N SER A 69 -3.59 -10.49 -3.67
CA SER A 69 -3.68 -11.81 -3.05
C SER A 69 -3.35 -11.73 -1.56
N PHE A 70 -3.71 -12.76 -0.80
CA PHE A 70 -3.24 -12.90 0.58
C PHE A 70 -1.78 -13.34 0.62
N THR A 71 -1.00 -12.74 1.52
CA THR A 71 0.43 -13.01 1.70
C THR A 71 0.67 -14.05 2.79
N SER A 72 -0.06 -13.99 3.92
CA SER A 72 0.18 -14.91 5.03
C SER A 72 -0.29 -16.32 4.70
N ASP A 73 0.49 -17.34 5.09
CA ASP A 73 0.16 -18.74 4.82
C ASP A 73 -1.21 -19.17 5.37
N GLU A 74 -1.60 -18.62 6.53
CA GLU A 74 -2.92 -18.84 7.14
C GLU A 74 -4.08 -18.29 6.30
N MET A 75 -3.82 -17.27 5.49
CA MET A 75 -4.83 -16.55 4.72
C MET A 75 -4.92 -17.06 3.27
N LYS A 76 -3.85 -17.64 2.71
CA LYS A 76 -3.82 -18.21 1.35
C LYS A 76 -4.98 -19.16 1.02
N PRO A 77 -5.46 -20.05 1.91
CA PRO A 77 -6.60 -20.92 1.62
C PRO A 77 -7.93 -20.20 1.36
N TYR A 78 -8.03 -18.92 1.71
CA TYR A 78 -9.23 -18.11 1.51
C TYR A 78 -9.17 -17.25 0.24
N ASP A 79 -8.09 -17.34 -0.53
CA ASP A 79 -7.98 -16.65 -1.81
C ASP A 79 -8.87 -17.34 -2.87
N ASP A 80 -9.66 -16.54 -3.59
CA ASP A 80 -10.59 -17.01 -4.64
C ASP A 80 -10.20 -16.49 -6.04
N ALA A 81 -9.01 -15.89 -6.18
CA ALA A 81 -8.55 -15.36 -7.46
C ALA A 81 -8.39 -16.45 -8.54
N LYS A 82 -8.23 -17.73 -8.15
CA LYS A 82 -8.07 -18.88 -9.08
C LYS A 82 -6.99 -18.66 -10.16
N GLY A 83 -5.93 -17.93 -9.79
CA GLY A 83 -4.83 -17.57 -10.69
C GLY A 83 -5.05 -16.31 -11.54
N ASN A 84 -6.24 -15.70 -11.49
CA ASN A 84 -6.50 -14.38 -12.05
C ASN A 84 -6.24 -13.27 -11.01
N ASP A 85 -5.00 -13.20 -10.52
CA ASP A 85 -4.59 -12.25 -9.49
C ASP A 85 -3.85 -11.02 -10.07
N TYR A 86 -3.81 -10.91 -11.40
CA TYR A 86 -3.07 -9.90 -12.14
C TYR A 86 -1.62 -9.82 -11.64
N ASP A 87 -0.89 -10.92 -11.80
CA ASP A 87 0.54 -11.02 -11.47
C ASP A 87 0.85 -10.58 -10.02
N SER A 88 -0.08 -10.81 -9.08
CA SER A 88 -0.02 -10.30 -7.71
C SER A 88 1.31 -10.61 -7.04
N HIS A 89 1.74 -11.86 -7.15
CA HIS A 89 3.00 -12.33 -6.58
C HIS A 89 4.24 -11.70 -7.26
N ARG A 90 4.20 -11.40 -8.57
CA ARG A 90 5.29 -10.74 -9.28
C ARG A 90 5.45 -9.28 -8.84
N ARG A 91 4.34 -8.58 -8.62
CA ARG A 91 4.30 -7.21 -8.08
C ARG A 91 4.82 -7.16 -6.66
N TYR A 92 4.38 -8.11 -5.81
CA TYR A 92 4.87 -8.24 -4.44
C TYR A 92 6.40 -8.38 -4.39
N ARG A 93 6.95 -9.31 -5.19
CA ARG A 93 8.40 -9.49 -5.30
C ARG A 93 9.12 -8.25 -5.80
N THR A 94 8.59 -7.57 -6.81
CA THR A 94 9.19 -6.32 -7.32
C THR A 94 9.37 -5.29 -6.20
N VAL A 95 8.37 -5.13 -5.31
CA VAL A 95 8.47 -4.19 -4.18
C VAL A 95 9.53 -4.64 -3.17
N LEU A 96 9.51 -5.90 -2.73
CA LEU A 96 10.49 -6.41 -1.77
C LEU A 96 11.93 -6.42 -2.32
N ASP A 97 12.10 -6.83 -3.58
CA ASP A 97 13.40 -6.84 -4.26
C ASP A 97 13.94 -5.42 -4.41
N SER A 98 13.09 -4.44 -4.71
CA SER A 98 13.49 -3.03 -4.80
C SER A 98 13.96 -2.47 -3.45
N PHE A 99 13.29 -2.86 -2.36
CA PHE A 99 13.69 -2.45 -1.02
C PHE A 99 14.99 -3.14 -0.57
N SER A 100 15.07 -4.46 -0.73
CA SER A 100 16.24 -5.27 -0.33
C SER A 100 17.49 -5.00 -1.15
N SER A 101 17.36 -4.59 -2.41
CA SER A 101 18.48 -4.18 -3.27
C SER A 101 18.87 -2.71 -3.11
N GLU A 102 18.36 -2.03 -2.08
CA GLU A 102 18.63 -0.62 -1.78
C GLU A 102 18.30 0.35 -2.93
N ARG A 103 17.33 0.02 -3.80
CA ARG A 103 16.85 0.97 -4.81
C ARG A 103 15.96 2.05 -4.22
N ILE A 104 15.32 1.76 -3.07
CA ILE A 104 14.48 2.68 -2.32
C ILE A 104 15.25 3.14 -1.08
N LYS A 105 16.11 4.15 -1.26
CA LYS A 105 16.91 4.76 -0.18
C LYS A 105 17.15 6.24 -0.43
N ASP A 106 17.39 7.00 0.64
CA ASP A 106 17.74 8.43 0.71
C ASP A 106 16.72 9.39 0.07
N GLU A 107 16.44 9.21 -1.22
CA GLU A 107 15.46 9.95 -2.01
C GLU A 107 14.15 9.17 -2.11
N TYR A 108 13.52 8.92 -0.96
CA TYR A 108 12.34 8.04 -0.85
C TYR A 108 11.20 8.41 -1.80
N ILE A 109 10.95 9.71 -2.02
CA ILE A 109 9.89 10.15 -2.94
C ILE A 109 10.24 9.77 -4.39
N GLU A 110 11.41 10.17 -4.88
CA GLU A 110 11.84 9.91 -6.25
C GLU A 110 11.97 8.42 -6.54
N THR A 111 12.62 7.67 -5.64
CA THR A 111 12.77 6.22 -5.78
C THR A 111 11.42 5.48 -5.71
N THR A 112 10.46 5.97 -4.92
CA THR A 112 9.10 5.43 -4.92
C THR A 112 8.35 5.77 -6.21
N GLU A 113 8.54 6.96 -6.79
CA GLU A 113 7.98 7.27 -8.11
C GLU A 113 8.51 6.32 -9.19
N HIS A 114 9.81 6.02 -9.19
CA HIS A 114 10.43 5.05 -10.09
C HIS A 114 9.86 3.64 -9.90
N LEU A 115 9.68 3.20 -8.65
CA LEU A 115 8.99 1.94 -8.35
C LEU A 115 7.59 1.93 -8.97
N LEU A 116 6.79 2.98 -8.75
CA LEU A 116 5.39 3.06 -9.21
C LEU A 116 5.26 3.15 -10.74
N LYS A 117 6.25 3.75 -11.42
CA LYS A 117 6.41 3.70 -12.89
C LYS A 117 6.78 2.30 -13.39
N GLY A 118 7.28 1.45 -12.49
CA GLY A 118 7.78 0.11 -12.75
C GLY A 118 9.16 0.09 -13.40
N ASP A 119 9.99 1.11 -13.12
CA ASP A 119 11.38 1.17 -13.57
C ASP A 119 12.26 0.12 -12.88
N TYR A 120 11.79 -0.41 -11.73
CA TYR A 120 12.50 -1.44 -10.97
C TYR A 120 12.02 -2.86 -11.22
N GLY A 121 10.96 -3.02 -12.00
CA GLY A 121 10.34 -4.31 -12.27
C GLY A 121 8.85 -4.16 -12.52
N PHE A 122 8.15 -5.29 -12.54
CA PHE A 122 6.75 -5.30 -12.93
C PHE A 122 5.84 -4.78 -11.82
N MET A 123 5.10 -3.72 -12.12
CA MET A 123 4.03 -3.22 -11.26
C MET A 123 2.67 -3.33 -11.93
N CYS A 124 2.39 -2.61 -13.03
CA CYS A 124 1.11 -2.71 -13.74
C CYS A 124 1.26 -2.47 -15.25
N GLN A 125 2.37 -2.92 -15.84
CA GLN A 125 2.65 -2.74 -17.27
C GLN A 125 2.00 -3.85 -18.11
N TYR A 126 0.67 -3.92 -18.13
CA TYR A 126 -0.08 -4.92 -18.91
C TYR A 126 -0.19 -4.49 -20.38
N ASP A 127 0.93 -4.57 -21.10
CA ASP A 127 1.02 -4.03 -22.47
C ASP A 127 0.06 -4.72 -23.47
N ASP A 128 -0.36 -5.96 -23.17
CA ASP A 128 -1.33 -6.74 -23.97
C ASP A 128 -2.80 -6.50 -23.57
N GLU A 129 -3.06 -5.76 -22.47
CA GLU A 129 -4.41 -5.44 -21.96
C GLU A 129 -4.52 -3.92 -21.70
N PRO A 130 -4.62 -3.08 -22.75
CA PRO A 130 -4.52 -1.63 -22.63
C PRO A 130 -5.64 -0.97 -21.80
N ASP A 131 -6.77 -1.66 -21.61
CA ASP A 131 -7.86 -1.20 -20.74
C ASP A 131 -7.61 -1.53 -19.25
N PHE A 132 -6.52 -2.23 -18.93
CA PHE A 132 -6.12 -2.63 -17.59
C PHE A 132 -4.81 -1.93 -17.17
N GLU A 133 -4.84 -0.60 -17.10
CA GLU A 133 -3.72 0.23 -16.62
C GLU A 133 -3.97 0.82 -15.23
N THR A 134 -2.89 1.23 -14.56
CA THR A 134 -2.99 2.01 -13.32
C THR A 134 -3.77 3.31 -13.55
N VAL A 135 -4.91 3.46 -12.89
CA VAL A 135 -5.77 4.65 -13.02
C VAL A 135 -5.20 5.85 -12.27
N TRP A 136 -4.49 5.63 -11.17
CA TRP A 136 -3.81 6.66 -10.40
C TRP A 136 -2.75 6.05 -9.47
N SER A 137 -1.83 6.87 -9.01
CA SER A 137 -0.82 6.50 -8.01
C SER A 137 -0.63 7.64 -7.02
N SER A 138 -0.37 7.29 -5.76
CA SER A 138 -0.18 8.27 -4.68
C SER A 138 0.94 7.83 -3.73
N ILE A 139 1.75 8.78 -3.29
CA ILE A 139 2.77 8.64 -2.26
C ILE A 139 2.37 9.57 -1.12
N PHE A 140 2.26 9.04 0.09
CA PHE A 140 1.92 9.80 1.29
C PHE A 140 3.17 9.96 2.14
N ASP A 141 3.73 11.16 2.19
CA ASP A 141 4.81 11.50 3.11
C ASP A 141 4.20 11.87 4.46
N LEU A 142 4.28 10.95 5.42
CA LEU A 142 3.65 11.10 6.73
C LEU A 142 4.40 12.05 7.67
N ASP A 143 5.66 12.38 7.36
CA ASP A 143 6.46 13.34 8.13
C ASP A 143 6.10 14.77 7.73
N SER A 144 6.07 15.04 6.42
CA SER A 144 5.74 16.36 5.91
C SER A 144 4.24 16.58 5.73
N LEU A 145 3.41 15.53 5.76
CA LEU A 145 1.97 15.54 5.46
C LEU A 145 1.64 15.97 4.02
N VAL A 146 2.60 15.81 3.12
CA VAL A 146 2.48 16.09 1.70
C VAL A 146 2.13 14.82 0.93
N ILE A 147 1.25 14.95 -0.06
CA ILE A 147 0.88 13.84 -0.95
C ILE A 147 1.46 14.13 -2.34
N TYR A 148 2.08 13.15 -2.96
CA TYR A 148 2.47 13.21 -4.37
C TYR A 148 1.56 12.26 -5.14
N ARG A 149 0.92 12.75 -6.20
CA ARG A 149 -0.10 11.97 -6.91
C ARG A 149 0.03 12.08 -8.42
N ALA A 150 -0.22 10.98 -9.12
CA ALA A 150 -0.35 10.92 -10.57
C ALA A 150 -1.78 10.46 -10.91
N GLU A 151 -2.53 11.29 -11.64
CA GLU A 151 -3.89 10.99 -12.12
C GLU A 151 -3.80 10.37 -13.54
N GLY A 152 -3.70 9.05 -13.58
CA GLY A 152 -3.48 8.21 -14.76
C GLY A 152 -2.24 7.32 -14.61
N ASP A 153 -1.91 6.59 -15.67
CA ASP A 153 -0.73 5.72 -15.72
C ASP A 153 0.54 6.50 -15.35
N PRO A 154 1.25 6.14 -14.26
CA PRO A 154 2.44 6.86 -13.80
C PRO A 154 3.60 6.83 -14.81
N ARG A 155 3.60 5.91 -15.79
CA ARG A 155 4.55 5.92 -16.92
C ARG A 155 4.35 7.12 -17.83
N LYS A 156 3.11 7.62 -17.92
CA LYS A 156 2.67 8.67 -18.86
C LYS A 156 2.37 9.99 -18.14
N LYS A 157 2.09 9.95 -16.84
CA LYS A 157 1.69 11.11 -16.02
C LYS A 157 2.76 11.46 -15.00
N LYS A 158 3.03 12.75 -14.85
CA LYS A 158 3.92 13.25 -13.82
C LYS A 158 3.21 13.23 -12.47
N PHE A 159 3.96 12.93 -11.42
CA PHE A 159 3.51 13.18 -10.06
C PHE A 159 3.42 14.68 -9.81
N VAL A 160 2.34 15.10 -9.16
CA VAL A 160 2.11 16.48 -8.73
C VAL A 160 1.92 16.51 -7.22
N THR A 161 2.42 17.56 -6.59
CA THR A 161 2.31 17.76 -5.15
C THR A 161 0.90 18.22 -4.75
N ASP A 162 0.40 17.69 -3.64
CA ASP A 162 -0.85 18.02 -2.99
C ASP A 162 -0.60 18.29 -1.50
N ASN A 163 -0.69 19.57 -1.15
CA ASN A 163 -0.37 20.09 0.19
C ASN A 163 -1.64 20.33 1.03
N ARG A 164 -2.83 19.85 0.63
CA ARG A 164 -4.09 20.23 1.29
C ARG A 164 -4.11 19.86 2.78
N LEU A 165 -3.62 18.67 3.13
CA LEU A 165 -3.55 18.22 4.53
C LEU A 165 -2.50 19.00 5.31
N HIS A 166 -1.28 19.13 4.76
CA HIS A 166 -0.21 19.94 5.30
C HIS A 166 -0.67 21.37 5.65
N ASP A 167 -1.28 22.05 4.68
CA ASP A 167 -1.76 23.42 4.82
C ASP A 167 -2.87 23.53 5.88
N LEU A 168 -3.79 22.55 5.93
CA LEU A 168 -4.87 22.53 6.91
C LEU A 168 -4.32 22.43 8.35
N ILE A 169 -3.36 21.53 8.58
CA ILE A 169 -2.77 21.31 9.90
C ILE A 169 -1.87 22.47 10.32
N ARG A 170 -1.14 23.11 9.40
CA ARG A 170 -0.30 24.27 9.74
C ARG A 170 -1.07 25.58 9.97
N ARG A 171 -2.30 25.67 9.46
CA ARG A 171 -3.18 26.82 9.68
C ARG A 171 -3.98 26.74 10.99
N GLY A 172 -4.10 25.54 11.57
CA GLY A 172 -4.75 25.30 12.87
C GLY A 172 -3.76 25.41 14.01
#